data_AF-A0A7U7L7X6-F1
#
_entry.id   AF-A0A7U7L7X6-F1
#
_cell.length_a   1.000
_cell.length_b   1.000
_cell.length_c   1.000
_cell.angle_alpha   90.00
_cell.angle_beta   90.00
_cell.angle_gamma   90.00
#
_symmetry.space_group_name_H-M   'P 1'
#
loop_
_entity.id
_entity.type
_entity.pdbx_description
1 polymer ?
#
loop_
_entity_poly.entity_id
_entity_poly.type
_entity_poly.pdbx_seq_one_letter_code
_entity_poly.pdbx_strand_id
1 'polypeptide(L)'
;MTTITRFTKEQLIEQAKDNLIGLKNYVTVYPERAESEAMNIRLAEIALAALTAVPAMYCMEKGAALDIYAASTCKSVVEAWADEWNEMQCEHGDDFSAVALYRLPIVEGLIK
;
A
#
# COMPACT_ATOMS: atom_id res chain seq x y z
N MET A 1 -28.69 16.01 -12.09
CA MET A 1 -27.98 14.71 -12.01
C MET A 1 -26.50 14.99 -12.05
N THR A 2 -25.78 14.73 -10.96
CA THR A 2 -24.32 14.86 -10.93
C THR A 2 -23.74 13.55 -11.42
N THR A 3 -23.06 13.55 -12.57
CA THR A 3 -22.40 12.36 -13.11
C THR A 3 -21.20 12.05 -12.22
N ILE A 4 -21.23 10.93 -11.51
CA ILE A 4 -20.08 10.48 -10.72
C ILE A 4 -19.13 9.75 -11.67
N THR A 5 -18.03 10.41 -12.02
CA THR A 5 -16.93 9.78 -12.75
C THR A 5 -16.28 8.72 -11.86
N ARG A 6 -16.12 7.50 -12.38
CA ARG A 6 -15.48 6.38 -11.67
C ARG A 6 -14.14 6.04 -12.32
N PHE A 7 -13.20 5.61 -11.50
CA PHE A 7 -11.87 5.19 -11.93
C PHE A 7 -11.54 3.81 -11.37
N THR A 8 -10.76 3.03 -12.11
CA THR A 8 -10.20 1.75 -11.67
C THR A 8 -8.92 1.99 -10.85
N LYS A 9 -8.53 1.00 -10.05
CA LYS A 9 -7.27 1.06 -9.28
C LYS A 9 -6.07 1.21 -10.23
N GLU A 10 -6.11 0.52 -11.36
CA GLU A 10 -5.08 0.54 -12.39
C GLU A 10 -4.95 1.94 -13.01
N GLN A 11 -6.06 2.60 -13.33
CA GLN A 11 -6.04 4.00 -13.79
C GLN A 11 -5.44 4.94 -12.75
N LEU A 12 -5.72 4.73 -11.47
CA LEU A 12 -5.14 5.54 -10.39
C LEU A 12 -3.64 5.26 -10.20
N ILE A 13 -3.20 4.01 -10.36
CA ILE A 13 -1.78 3.62 -10.33
C ILE A 13 -1.02 4.29 -11.47
N GLU A 14 -1.52 4.20 -12.70
CA GLU A 14 -0.87 4.84 -13.86
C GLU A 14 -0.81 6.35 -13.69
N GLN A 15 -1.90 6.98 -13.25
CA GLN A 15 -1.90 8.42 -12.97
C GLN A 15 -0.90 8.80 -11.86
N ALA A 16 -0.74 7.98 -10.82
CA ALA A 16 0.23 8.24 -9.76
C ALA A 16 1.67 8.12 -10.24
N LYS A 17 1.97 7.17 -11.14
CA LYS A 17 3.28 7.06 -11.81
C LYS A 17 3.58 8.31 -12.65
N ASP A 18 2.64 8.72 -13.49
CA ASP A 18 2.79 9.88 -14.36
C ASP A 18 3.01 11.16 -13.56
N ASN A 19 2.26 11.34 -12.47
CA ASN A 19 2.43 12.48 -11.56
C ASN A 19 3.83 12.53 -10.94
N LEU A 20 4.33 11.38 -10.45
CA LEU A 20 5.65 11.30 -9.85
C LEU A 20 6.76 11.59 -10.87
N ILE A 21 6.63 11.04 -12.09
CA ILE A 21 7.56 11.30 -13.19
C ILE A 21 7.53 12.78 -13.56
N GLY A 22 6.35 13.37 -13.70
CA GLY A 22 6.19 14.79 -14.02
C GLY A 22 6.87 15.70 -13.01
N LEU A 23 6.67 15.45 -11.71
CA LEU A 23 7.32 16.21 -10.63
C LEU A 23 8.84 16.06 -10.64
N LYS A 24 9.35 14.83 -10.82
CA LYS A 24 10.79 14.56 -10.89
C LYS A 24 11.44 15.22 -12.11
N ASN A 25 10.77 15.18 -13.26
CA ASN A 25 11.25 15.86 -14.46
C ASN A 25 11.22 17.38 -14.28
N TYR A 26 10.18 17.93 -13.67
CA TYR A 26 10.07 19.36 -13.40
C TYR A 26 11.24 19.89 -12.56
N VAL A 27 11.57 19.23 -11.44
CA VAL A 27 12.71 19.65 -10.62
C VAL A 27 14.08 19.34 -11.25
N THR A 28 14.13 18.42 -12.22
CA THR A 28 15.33 18.19 -13.02
C THR A 28 15.59 19.36 -13.98
N VAL A 29 14.51 19.89 -14.60
CA VAL A 29 14.58 21.06 -15.49
C VAL A 29 14.76 22.36 -14.70
N TYR A 30 14.17 22.46 -13.51
CA TYR A 30 14.20 23.63 -12.62
C TYR A 30 14.73 23.26 -11.22
N PRO A 31 16.06 23.08 -11.05
CA PRO A 31 16.65 22.63 -9.79
C PRO A 31 16.38 23.57 -8.61
N GLU A 32 16.19 24.86 -8.85
CA GLU A 32 15.83 25.86 -7.83
C GLU A 32 14.46 25.59 -7.18
N ARG A 33 13.60 24.80 -7.83
CA ARG A 33 12.29 24.39 -7.32
C ARG A 33 12.34 23.12 -6.48
N ALA A 34 13.48 22.42 -6.43
CA ALA A 34 13.60 21.12 -5.79
C ALA A 34 13.16 21.16 -4.31
N GLU A 35 13.53 22.20 -3.57
CA GLU A 35 13.13 22.34 -2.16
C GLU A 35 11.62 22.59 -2.02
N SER A 36 11.06 23.50 -2.82
CA SER A 36 9.62 23.80 -2.77
C SER A 36 8.74 22.63 -3.19
N GLU A 37 9.23 21.77 -4.09
CA GLU A 37 8.49 20.61 -4.59
C GLU A 37 8.78 19.31 -3.82
N ALA A 38 9.74 19.32 -2.89
CA ALA A 38 10.12 18.14 -2.13
C ALA A 38 8.92 17.48 -1.43
N MET A 39 8.02 18.29 -0.87
CA MET A 39 6.78 17.81 -0.24
C MET A 39 5.86 17.10 -1.25
N ASN A 40 5.66 17.69 -2.43
CA ASN A 40 4.79 17.13 -3.46
C ASN A 40 5.36 15.83 -4.03
N ILE A 41 6.68 15.76 -4.21
CA ILE A 41 7.37 14.53 -4.62
C ILE A 41 7.15 13.43 -3.58
N ARG A 42 7.34 13.73 -2.28
CA ARG A 42 7.10 12.75 -1.21
C ARG A 42 5.65 12.29 -1.16
N LEU A 43 4.70 13.21 -1.33
CA LEU A 43 3.28 12.87 -1.38
C LEU A 43 2.97 11.93 -2.56
N ALA A 44 3.51 12.21 -3.75
CA ALA A 44 3.34 11.36 -4.92
C ALA A 44 3.99 9.98 -4.74
N GLU A 45 5.16 9.90 -4.10
CA GLU A 45 5.81 8.63 -3.74
C GLU A 45 4.97 7.80 -2.78
N ILE A 46 4.41 8.41 -1.73
CA ILE A 46 3.51 7.73 -0.79
C ILE A 46 2.24 7.25 -1.50
N ALA A 47 1.63 8.10 -2.34
CA ALA A 47 0.40 7.77 -3.05
C ALA A 47 0.61 6.56 -3.98
N LEU A 48 1.68 6.60 -4.78
CA LEU A 48 2.03 5.48 -5.66
C LEU A 48 2.29 4.21 -4.84
N ALA A 49 3.13 4.30 -3.82
CA ALA A 49 3.48 3.15 -3.00
C ALA A 49 2.25 2.56 -2.27
N ALA A 50 1.30 3.39 -1.82
CA ALA A 50 0.07 2.93 -1.18
C ALA A 50 -0.88 2.26 -2.18
N LEU A 51 -0.98 2.78 -3.40
CA LEU A 51 -1.79 2.18 -4.46
C LEU A 51 -1.21 0.83 -4.94
N THR A 52 0.12 0.71 -4.95
CA THR A 52 0.81 -0.53 -5.34
C THR A 52 1.11 -1.47 -4.16
N ALA A 53 0.73 -1.09 -2.94
CA ALA A 53 0.94 -1.93 -1.77
C ALA A 53 0.15 -3.24 -1.94
N VAL A 54 0.84 -4.36 -1.70
CA VAL A 54 0.20 -5.65 -1.57
C VAL A 54 -0.45 -5.69 -0.18
N PRO A 55 -1.75 -5.97 -0.07
CA PRO A 55 -2.40 -6.08 1.22
C PRO A 55 -1.74 -7.22 2.01
N ALA A 56 -1.39 -6.96 3.26
CA ALA A 56 -1.06 -8.04 4.19
C ALA A 56 -2.38 -8.54 4.79
N MET A 57 -2.62 -9.85 4.75
CA MET A 57 -3.81 -10.43 5.36
C MET A 57 -3.47 -10.88 6.79
N TYR A 58 -4.32 -10.51 7.74
CA TYR A 58 -4.30 -11.10 9.07
C TYR A 58 -5.57 -11.93 9.24
N CYS A 59 -5.40 -13.23 9.48
CA CYS A 59 -6.49 -14.16 9.77
C CYS A 59 -6.40 -14.58 11.23
N MET A 60 -7.50 -14.40 11.96
CA MET A 60 -7.72 -15.03 13.25
C MET A 60 -8.97 -15.88 13.18
N GLU A 61 -9.00 -16.91 14.01
CA GLU A 61 -10.26 -17.58 14.34
C GLU A 61 -11.23 -16.53 14.91
N LYS A 62 -12.47 -16.56 14.43
CA LYS A 62 -13.50 -15.61 14.82
C LYS A 62 -13.77 -15.70 16.33
N GLY A 63 -13.39 -14.66 17.07
CA GLY A 63 -13.55 -14.60 18.53
C GLY A 63 -12.29 -14.92 19.34
N ALA A 64 -11.17 -15.28 18.69
CA ALA A 64 -9.88 -15.43 19.35
C ALA A 64 -9.26 -14.07 19.71
N ALA A 65 -8.59 -14.01 20.86
CA ALA A 65 -7.82 -12.85 21.27
C ALA A 65 -6.47 -12.81 20.52
N LEU A 66 -6.01 -11.60 20.19
CA LEU A 66 -4.67 -11.37 19.64
C LEU A 66 -3.64 -11.76 20.71
N ASP A 67 -2.98 -12.90 20.55
CA ASP A 67 -1.93 -13.36 21.46
C ASP A 67 -0.57 -13.51 20.75
N ILE A 68 0.45 -13.83 21.54
CA ILE A 68 1.83 -13.89 21.05
C ILE A 68 2.06 -15.04 20.06
N TYR A 69 1.17 -16.05 20.06
CA TYR A 69 1.26 -17.23 19.19
C TYR A 69 0.55 -17.00 17.85
N ALA A 70 -0.36 -16.03 17.79
CA ALA A 70 -0.94 -15.51 16.55
C ALA A 70 0.01 -14.56 15.77
N ALA A 71 1.15 -14.19 16.36
CA ALA A 71 2.15 -13.32 15.75
C ALA A 71 3.50 -14.04 15.55
N SER A 72 3.89 -14.26 14.29
CA SER A 72 5.26 -14.70 13.99
C SER A 72 6.22 -13.52 13.96
N THR A 73 7.34 -13.63 14.68
CA THR A 73 8.46 -12.67 14.60
C THR A 73 9.43 -12.99 13.46
N CYS A 74 9.19 -14.07 12.72
CA CYS A 74 10.05 -14.54 11.64
C CYS A 74 9.55 -14.04 10.28
N LYS A 75 10.27 -13.10 9.67
CA LYS A 75 9.93 -12.48 8.39
C LYS A 75 9.66 -13.50 7.27
N SER A 76 10.51 -14.51 7.10
CA SER A 76 10.35 -15.51 6.05
C SER A 76 9.11 -16.39 6.23
N VAL A 77 8.69 -16.63 7.47
CA VAL A 77 7.46 -17.36 7.78
C VAL A 77 6.24 -16.51 7.45
N VAL A 78 6.27 -15.22 7.78
CA VAL A 78 5.20 -14.27 7.45
C VAL A 78 5.09 -14.07 5.93
N GLU A 79 6.21 -13.96 5.22
CA GLU A 79 6.23 -13.84 3.75
C GLU A 79 5.67 -15.10 3.08
N ALA A 80 6.10 -16.30 3.51
CA ALA A 80 5.58 -17.55 2.96
C ALA A 80 4.07 -17.73 3.19
N TRP A 81 3.56 -17.37 4.39
CA TRP A 81 2.13 -17.37 4.66
C TRP A 81 1.37 -16.34 3.82
N ALA A 82 1.92 -15.14 3.65
CA ALA A 82 1.30 -14.13 2.80
C ALA A 82 1.23 -14.56 1.34
N ASP A 83 2.27 -15.20 0.81
CA ASP A 83 2.31 -15.72 -0.56
C ASP A 83 1.30 -16.87 -0.74
N GLU A 84 1.35 -17.88 0.13
CA GLU A 84 0.42 -19.02 0.12
C GLU A 84 -1.04 -18.57 0.23
N TRP A 85 -1.32 -17.56 1.06
CA TRP A 85 -2.68 -17.07 1.29
C TRP A 85 -3.18 -16.07 0.22
N ASN A 86 -2.28 -15.35 -0.45
CA ASN A 86 -2.65 -14.55 -1.63
C ASN A 86 -2.96 -15.45 -2.83
N GLU A 87 -2.31 -16.60 -2.95
CA GLU A 87 -2.60 -17.62 -3.96
C GLU A 87 -3.88 -18.40 -3.64
N MET A 88 -4.12 -18.67 -2.35
CA MET A 88 -5.39 -19.18 -1.84
C MET A 88 -6.47 -18.08 -1.85
N GLN A 89 -7.07 -17.85 -3.03
CA GLN A 89 -8.39 -17.23 -3.15
C GLN A 89 -9.47 -18.16 -2.53
N CYS A 90 -9.32 -18.54 -1.26
CA CYS A 90 -10.21 -19.44 -0.56
C CYS A 90 -11.57 -18.76 -0.37
N GLU A 91 -12.64 -19.46 -0.74
CA GLU A 91 -13.98 -19.15 -0.27
C GLU A 91 -13.92 -19.06 1.26
N HIS A 92 -14.22 -17.87 1.79
CA HIS A 92 -14.19 -17.63 3.22
C HIS A 92 -15.27 -18.49 3.89
N GLY A 93 -14.86 -19.60 4.50
CA GLY A 93 -15.73 -20.33 5.44
C GLY A 93 -16.11 -19.43 6.62
N ASP A 94 -17.28 -19.68 7.22
CA ASP A 94 -17.89 -18.84 8.27
C ASP A 94 -17.04 -18.63 9.55
N ASP A 95 -15.96 -19.40 9.68
CA ASP A 95 -15.10 -19.49 10.87
C ASP A 95 -13.91 -18.49 10.85
N PHE A 96 -13.62 -17.87 9.70
CA PHE A 96 -12.49 -16.96 9.53
C PHE A 96 -12.92 -15.59 9.01
N SER A 97 -12.25 -14.54 9.49
CA SER A 97 -12.38 -13.20 8.93
C SER A 97 -11.02 -12.69 8.46
N ALA A 98 -10.91 -12.39 7.17
CA ALA A 98 -9.74 -11.72 6.62
C ALA A 98 -9.90 -10.21 6.77
N VAL A 99 -8.91 -9.54 7.37
CA VAL A 99 -8.80 -8.08 7.35
C VAL A 99 -7.58 -7.69 6.53
N ALA A 100 -7.78 -6.89 5.49
CA ALA A 100 -6.69 -6.28 4.75
C ALA A 100 -5.97 -5.26 5.65
N LEU A 101 -4.73 -5.56 6.02
CA LEU A 101 -3.83 -4.61 6.65
C LEU A 101 -3.18 -3.75 5.57
N TYR A 102 -3.63 -2.50 5.50
CA TYR A 102 -2.96 -1.47 4.72
C TYR A 102 -1.92 -0.81 5.60
N ARG A 103 -0.64 -1.19 5.43
CA ARG A 103 0.46 -0.44 6.02
C ARG A 103 0.84 0.68 5.07
N LEU A 104 0.88 1.91 5.58
CA LEU A 104 1.50 3.02 4.86
C LEU A 104 2.96 2.62 4.55
N PRO A 105 3.37 2.62 3.27
CA PRO A 105 4.73 2.26 2.89
C PRO A 105 5.71 3.25 3.54
N ILE A 106 6.80 2.71 4.08
CA ILE A 106 7.87 3.52 4.65
C ILE A 106 8.64 4.15 3.48
N VAL A 107 8.46 5.45 3.28
CA VAL A 107 9.27 6.23 2.32
C VAL A 107 10.49 6.79 3.05
N GLU A 108 11.68 6.55 2.51
CA GLU A 108 12.93 7.03 3.09
C GLU A 108 12.96 8.56 3.23
N GLY A 109 13.44 9.05 4.38
CA GLY A 109 13.56 10.48 4.66
C GLY A 109 12.32 11.14 5.26
N LEU A 110 11.26 10.39 5.57
CA LEU A 110 10.16 10.88 6.40
C LEU A 110 10.50 10.71 7.89
N ILE A 111 10.53 11.82 8.63
CA ILE A 111 10.70 11.81 10.09
C ILE A 111 9.31 11.62 10.73
N LYS A 112 9.26 10.84 11.82
CA LYS A 112 8.03 10.59 12.59
C LYS A 112 7.63 11.76 13.47
#